data_AF-A0A9E3RC27-F1
#
_entry.id   AF-A0A9E3RC27-F1
#
_cell.length_a   1.000
_cell.length_b   1.000
_cell.length_c   1.000
_cell.angle_alpha   90.00
_cell.angle_beta   90.00
_cell.angle_gamma   90.00
#
_symmetry.space_group_name_H-M   'P 1'
#
loop_
_entity.id
_entity.type
_entity.pdbx_description
1 polymer ?
#
loop_
_entity_poly.entity_id
_entity_poly.type
_entity_poly.pdbx_seq_one_letter_code
_entity_poly.pdbx_strand_id
1 'polypeptide(L)'
;MISIAAVAWLVLAAADPVRDAERALENLEYARAAELSLAALKQGQAAPAQVQRLWAARAQALAAQGFADDARVAFERTLSLLPTFEISPDASPKLSEPFRAARERLQGQRLGATSRAQVQDARVSLTVTVLADVAGLVAAGEVEVEGAPAQALARQGAQLSGLLRCQAPCPHRVVLRDDFGNRLLEIGTAAAPLLVDGVAPAPVVSAPPAAVDERALEPAGPSFFARPLPWAVAAGAFAAVATVFAVRTAQDAQGL
;
A
#
# COMPACT_ATOMS: atom_id res chain seq x y z
N MET A 1 55.91 -16.16 3.74
CA MET A 1 55.50 -14.88 3.13
C MET A 1 54.05 -15.01 2.71
N ILE A 2 53.11 -14.42 3.44
CA ILE A 2 51.68 -14.43 3.12
C ILE A 2 51.27 -12.98 2.87
N SER A 3 51.02 -12.64 1.61
CA SER A 3 50.49 -11.32 1.22
C SER A 3 49.01 -11.26 1.55
N ILE A 4 48.66 -10.43 2.53
CA ILE A 4 47.28 -10.05 2.83
C ILE A 4 46.91 -8.96 1.82
N ALA A 5 46.20 -9.32 0.75
CA ALA A 5 45.60 -8.35 -0.16
C ALA A 5 44.38 -7.74 0.53
N ALA A 6 44.49 -6.47 0.92
CA ALA A 6 43.38 -5.69 1.45
C ALA A 6 42.38 -5.42 0.32
N VAL A 7 41.23 -6.09 0.34
CA VAL A 7 40.08 -5.77 -0.52
C VAL A 7 39.44 -4.51 0.05
N ALA A 8 39.78 -3.36 -0.52
CA ALA A 8 39.12 -2.10 -0.24
C ALA A 8 37.71 -2.14 -0.86
N TRP A 9 36.70 -2.32 0.00
CA TRP A 9 35.31 -2.18 -0.39
C TRP A 9 35.01 -0.69 -0.56
N LEU A 10 35.03 -0.20 -1.80
CA LEU A 10 34.41 1.09 -2.11
C LEU A 10 32.91 0.95 -1.92
N VAL A 11 32.40 1.46 -0.81
CA VAL A 11 30.96 1.71 -0.65
C VAL A 11 30.64 2.91 -1.53
N LEU A 12 30.27 2.65 -2.79
CA LEU A 12 29.56 3.67 -3.57
C LEU A 12 28.23 3.89 -2.85
N ALA A 13 28.07 5.06 -2.23
CA ALA A 13 26.77 5.49 -1.78
C ALA A 13 25.83 5.45 -2.99
N ALA A 14 24.87 4.52 -2.98
CA ALA A 14 23.88 4.46 -4.04
C ALA A 14 23.18 5.82 -4.10
N ALA A 15 23.15 6.42 -5.28
CA ALA A 15 22.44 7.68 -5.47
C ALA A 15 20.98 7.47 -5.03
N ASP A 16 20.45 8.40 -4.23
CA ASP A 16 19.04 8.44 -3.85
C ASP A 16 18.35 9.47 -4.76
N PRO A 17 17.79 9.04 -5.89
CA PRO A 17 17.25 9.97 -6.88
C PRO A 17 16.06 10.78 -6.34
N VAL A 18 15.37 10.27 -5.31
CA VAL A 18 14.29 11.02 -4.64
C VAL A 18 14.89 12.19 -3.87
N ARG A 19 15.93 11.92 -3.06
CA ARG A 19 16.59 12.94 -2.26
C ARG A 19 17.27 14.01 -3.12
N ASP A 20 17.82 13.64 -4.27
CA ASP A 20 18.42 14.60 -5.19
C ASP A 20 17.37 15.52 -5.83
N ALA A 21 16.21 14.98 -6.22
CA ALA A 21 15.10 15.78 -6.73
C ALA A 21 14.52 16.74 -5.68
N GLU A 22 14.37 16.27 -4.44
CA GLU A 22 13.90 17.10 -3.32
C GLU A 22 14.91 18.18 -2.93
N ARG A 23 16.21 17.86 -2.86
CA ARG A 23 17.26 18.83 -2.58
C ARG A 23 17.28 19.94 -3.64
N ALA A 24 17.11 19.60 -4.91
CA ALA A 24 16.99 20.60 -5.97
C ALA A 24 15.76 21.50 -5.76
N LEU A 25 14.64 20.96 -5.30
CA LEU A 25 13.44 21.74 -4.96
C LEU A 25 13.68 22.67 -3.76
N GLU A 26 14.32 22.18 -2.69
CA GLU A 26 14.70 22.94 -1.50
C GLU A 26 15.65 24.10 -1.84
N ASN A 27 16.57 23.89 -2.79
CA ASN A 27 17.50 24.89 -3.30
C ASN A 27 16.87 25.84 -4.34
N LEU A 28 15.56 25.76 -4.58
CA LEU A 28 14.82 26.55 -5.57
C LEU A 28 15.28 26.32 -7.03
N GLU A 29 15.94 25.19 -7.30
CA GLU A 29 16.38 24.77 -8.63
C GLU A 29 15.25 24.05 -9.38
N TYR A 30 14.11 24.73 -9.58
CA TYR A 30 12.87 24.10 -10.05
C TYR A 30 13.01 23.33 -11.37
N ALA A 31 13.73 23.88 -12.35
CA ALA A 31 13.98 23.18 -13.61
C ALA A 31 14.71 21.84 -13.38
N ARG A 32 15.74 21.87 -12.54
CA ARG A 32 16.54 20.70 -12.19
C ARG A 32 15.71 19.67 -11.40
N ALA A 33 14.91 20.11 -10.43
CA ALA A 33 14.03 19.25 -9.66
C ALA A 33 13.02 18.52 -10.56
N ALA A 34 12.42 19.21 -11.53
CA ALA A 34 11.49 18.61 -12.48
C ALA A 34 12.16 17.54 -13.38
N GLU A 35 13.38 17.82 -13.85
CA GLU A 35 14.19 16.88 -14.64
C GLU A 35 14.60 15.64 -13.83
N LEU A 36 15.18 15.84 -12.63
CA LEU A 36 15.62 14.76 -11.75
C LEU A 36 14.45 13.85 -11.38
N SER A 37 13.29 14.44 -11.04
CA SER A 37 12.08 13.68 -10.71
C SER A 37 11.63 12.79 -11.86
N LEU A 38 11.61 13.32 -13.09
CA LEU A 38 11.22 12.55 -14.27
C LEU A 38 12.25 11.48 -14.65
N ALA A 39 13.54 11.81 -14.55
CA ALA A 39 14.61 10.86 -14.79
C ALA A 39 14.53 9.67 -13.82
N ALA A 40 14.26 9.94 -12.54
CA ALA A 40 14.04 8.92 -11.52
C ALA A 40 12.82 8.04 -11.83
N LEU A 41 11.69 8.65 -12.19
CA LEU A 41 10.49 7.90 -12.60
C LEU A 41 10.77 7.01 -13.82
N LYS A 42 11.51 7.51 -14.82
CA LYS A 42 11.86 6.74 -16.02
C LYS A 42 12.79 5.56 -15.77
N GLN A 43 13.47 5.48 -14.61
CA GLN A 43 14.28 4.31 -14.27
C GLN A 43 13.43 3.08 -13.96
N GLY A 44 12.15 3.24 -13.60
CA GLY A 44 11.21 2.12 -13.47
C GLY A 44 11.39 1.26 -12.22
N GLN A 45 12.16 1.74 -11.24
CA GLN A 45 12.55 0.96 -10.06
C GLN A 45 12.06 1.56 -8.74
N ALA A 46 11.30 2.66 -8.81
CA ALA A 46 10.82 3.34 -7.61
C ALA A 46 9.74 2.52 -6.89
N ALA A 47 9.86 2.44 -5.56
CA ALA A 47 8.85 1.88 -4.67
C ALA A 47 7.66 2.85 -4.51
N PRO A 48 6.49 2.41 -4.00
CA PRO A 48 5.28 3.25 -3.92
C PRO A 48 5.48 4.60 -3.24
N ALA A 49 6.15 4.62 -2.09
CA ALA A 49 6.44 5.85 -1.35
C ALA A 49 7.41 6.78 -2.12
N GLN A 50 8.34 6.23 -2.90
CA GLN A 50 9.26 7.02 -3.72
C GLN A 50 8.53 7.65 -4.90
N VAL A 51 7.66 6.89 -5.58
CA VAL A 51 6.83 7.40 -6.69
C VAL A 51 5.96 8.56 -6.25
N GLN A 52 5.34 8.48 -5.06
CA GLN A 52 4.57 9.58 -4.47
C GLN A 52 5.40 10.85 -4.32
N ARG A 53 6.60 10.74 -3.74
CA ARG A 53 7.51 11.88 -3.51
C ARG A 53 8.02 12.47 -4.83
N LEU A 54 8.36 11.63 -5.81
CA LEU A 54 8.82 12.07 -7.13
C LEU A 54 7.74 12.83 -7.91
N TRP A 55 6.49 12.34 -7.91
CA TRP A 55 5.38 13.09 -8.52
C TRP A 55 5.10 14.41 -7.79
N ALA A 56 5.14 14.42 -6.46
CA ALA A 56 4.94 15.62 -5.66
C ALA A 56 6.02 16.68 -5.93
N ALA A 57 7.30 16.27 -5.96
CA ALA A 57 8.42 17.16 -6.28
C ALA A 57 8.31 17.71 -7.70
N ARG A 58 7.98 16.86 -8.68
CA ARG A 58 7.75 17.26 -10.07
C ARG A 58 6.60 18.26 -10.20
N ALA A 59 5.48 18.03 -9.52
CA ALA A 59 4.31 18.89 -9.60
C ALA A 59 4.61 20.30 -9.06
N GLN A 60 5.26 20.39 -7.89
CA GLN A 60 5.66 21.66 -7.30
C GLN A 60 6.68 22.41 -8.17
N ALA A 61 7.67 21.70 -8.71
CA ALA A 61 8.68 22.25 -9.60
C ALA A 61 8.09 22.80 -10.90
N LEU A 62 7.14 22.10 -11.52
CA LEU A 62 6.45 22.56 -12.74
C LEU A 62 5.57 23.79 -12.45
N ALA A 63 4.84 23.77 -11.34
CA ALA A 63 4.01 24.90 -10.91
C ALA A 63 4.84 26.17 -10.67
N ALA A 64 5.97 26.05 -9.98
CA ALA A 64 6.87 27.17 -9.71
C ALA A 64 7.42 27.82 -10.99
N GLN A 65 7.65 27.01 -12.04
CA GLN A 65 8.08 27.47 -13.36
C GLN A 65 6.95 28.06 -14.21
N GLY A 66 5.69 27.97 -13.78
CA GLY A 66 4.54 28.48 -14.52
C GLY A 66 3.97 27.52 -15.55
N PHE A 67 4.40 26.25 -15.57
CA PHE A 67 3.82 25.20 -16.42
C PHE A 67 2.53 24.65 -15.81
N ALA A 68 1.48 25.47 -15.78
CA ALA A 68 0.26 25.20 -15.02
C ALA A 68 -0.44 23.88 -15.42
N ASP A 69 -0.54 23.57 -16.71
CA ASP A 69 -1.19 22.34 -17.19
C ASP A 69 -0.40 21.08 -16.81
N ASP A 70 0.92 21.09 -17.02
CA ASP A 70 1.77 19.97 -16.65
C ASP A 70 1.81 19.78 -15.12
N ALA A 71 1.82 20.88 -14.37
CA ALA A 71 1.74 20.88 -12.92
C ALA A 71 0.42 20.27 -12.44
N ARG A 72 -0.72 20.64 -13.04
CA ARG A 72 -2.04 20.05 -12.75
C ARG A 72 -2.01 18.54 -12.96
N VAL A 73 -1.52 18.06 -14.10
CA VAL A 73 -1.43 16.60 -14.38
C VAL A 73 -0.52 15.91 -13.35
N ALA A 74 0.61 16.51 -12.99
CA ALA A 74 1.50 15.95 -11.97
C ALA A 74 0.86 15.96 -10.56
N PHE A 75 0.08 16.99 -10.21
CA PHE A 75 -0.71 17.00 -8.98
C PHE A 75 -1.84 15.97 -8.99
N GLU A 76 -2.51 15.73 -10.12
CA GLU A 76 -3.49 14.65 -10.26
C GLU A 76 -2.86 13.28 -9.96
N ARG A 77 -1.67 13.03 -10.50
CA ARG A 77 -0.91 11.80 -10.20
C ARG A 77 -0.52 11.72 -8.73
N THR A 78 -0.07 12.82 -8.15
CA THR A 78 0.30 12.91 -6.72
C THR A 78 -0.90 12.60 -5.83
N LEU A 79 -2.03 13.26 -6.03
CA LEU A 79 -3.25 13.12 -5.24
C LEU A 79 -3.93 11.77 -5.43
N SER A 80 -3.80 11.16 -6.61
CA SER A 80 -4.28 9.80 -6.87
C SER A 80 -3.53 8.76 -6.02
N LEU A 81 -2.24 8.99 -5.74
CA LEU A 81 -1.41 8.09 -4.93
C LEU A 81 -1.41 8.45 -3.43
N LEU A 82 -1.47 9.75 -3.12
CA LEU A 82 -1.42 10.30 -1.76
C LEU A 82 -2.52 11.37 -1.60
N PRO A 83 -3.77 10.97 -1.28
CA PRO A 83 -4.90 11.89 -1.18
C PRO A 83 -4.75 12.93 -0.06
N THR A 84 -3.95 12.62 0.96
CA THR A 84 -3.63 13.49 2.09
C THR A 84 -2.49 14.47 1.78
N PHE A 85 -1.99 14.49 0.54
CA PHE A 85 -0.97 15.46 0.15
C PHE A 85 -1.57 16.88 0.20
N GLU A 86 -0.86 17.77 0.86
CA GLU A 86 -1.20 19.17 1.02
C GLU A 86 -0.01 20.05 0.66
N ILE A 87 -0.31 21.19 0.07
CA ILE A 87 0.66 22.28 -0.14
C ILE A 87 0.55 23.26 1.02
N SER A 88 1.57 24.08 1.23
CA SER A 88 1.52 25.16 2.24
C SER A 88 0.27 26.03 2.04
N PRO A 89 -0.45 26.42 3.11
CA PRO A 89 -1.58 27.34 3.00
C PRO A 89 -1.17 28.71 2.44
N ASP A 90 0.10 29.09 2.61
CA ASP A 90 0.68 30.34 2.11
C ASP A 90 1.29 30.19 0.70
N ALA A 91 1.02 29.08 0.02
CA ALA A 91 1.55 28.83 -1.32
C ALA A 91 1.04 29.88 -2.33
N SER A 92 1.95 30.36 -3.18
CA SER A 92 1.62 31.33 -4.22
C SER A 92 0.50 30.82 -5.16
N PRO A 93 -0.28 31.71 -5.81
CA PRO A 93 -1.31 31.32 -6.77
C PRO A 93 -0.82 30.36 -7.86
N LYS A 94 0.43 30.50 -8.32
CA LYS A 94 1.06 29.61 -9.30
C LYS A 94 1.08 28.14 -8.88
N LEU A 95 1.12 27.88 -7.58
CA LEU A 95 1.13 26.54 -7.01
C LEU A 95 -0.27 26.09 -6.59
N SER A 96 -1.04 26.97 -5.95
CA SER A 96 -2.34 26.62 -5.39
C SER A 96 -3.44 26.42 -6.43
N GLU A 97 -3.40 27.15 -7.56
CA GLU A 97 -4.38 26.99 -8.65
C GLU A 97 -4.34 25.60 -9.32
N PRO A 98 -3.18 25.11 -9.87
CA PRO A 98 -3.13 23.78 -10.47
C PRO A 98 -3.40 22.66 -9.47
N PHE A 99 -3.00 22.85 -8.21
CA PHE A 99 -3.30 21.91 -7.13
C PHE A 99 -4.81 21.82 -6.85
N ARG A 100 -5.50 22.96 -6.72
CA ARG A 100 -6.95 23.00 -6.54
C ARG A 100 -7.68 22.36 -7.72
N ALA A 101 -7.29 22.68 -8.95
CA ALA A 101 -7.87 22.09 -10.16
C ALA A 101 -7.70 20.56 -10.19
N ALA A 102 -6.53 20.05 -9.81
CA ALA A 102 -6.29 18.62 -9.70
C ALA A 102 -7.19 17.96 -8.63
N ARG A 103 -7.33 18.60 -7.46
CA ARG A 103 -8.19 18.12 -6.36
C ARG A 103 -9.67 18.09 -6.75
N GLU A 104 -10.16 19.14 -7.41
CA GLU A 104 -11.53 19.23 -7.93
C GLU A 104 -11.83 18.13 -8.95
N ARG A 105 -10.88 17.86 -9.86
CA ARG A 105 -11.02 16.80 -10.87
C ARG A 105 -11.07 15.40 -10.27
N LEU A 106 -10.28 15.13 -9.23
CA LEU A 106 -10.24 13.82 -8.58
C LEU A 106 -11.40 13.60 -7.61
N GLN A 107 -11.98 14.66 -7.04
CA GLN A 107 -13.07 14.56 -6.05
C GLN A 107 -12.72 13.63 -4.87
N GLY A 108 -11.45 13.63 -4.45
CA GLY A 108 -10.96 12.77 -3.37
C GLY A 108 -10.82 11.27 -3.74
N GLN A 109 -11.04 10.90 -5.00
CA GLN A 109 -10.76 9.55 -5.48
C GLN A 109 -9.27 9.24 -5.35
N ARG A 110 -8.97 8.01 -4.93
CA ARG A 110 -7.61 7.50 -4.79
C ARG A 110 -7.46 6.22 -5.59
N LEU A 111 -6.27 5.99 -6.11
CA LEU A 111 -5.92 4.72 -6.74
C LEU A 111 -6.11 3.60 -5.71
N GLY A 112 -6.90 2.61 -6.09
CA GLY A 112 -7.11 1.41 -5.30
C GLY A 112 -7.19 0.20 -6.20
N ALA A 113 -7.21 -0.98 -5.60
CA ALA A 113 -7.50 -2.21 -6.31
C ALA A 113 -8.05 -3.27 -5.38
N THR A 114 -8.83 -4.18 -5.94
CA THR A 114 -9.28 -5.40 -5.25
C THR A 114 -8.79 -6.61 -6.02
N SER A 115 -8.51 -7.69 -5.29
CA SER A 115 -8.07 -8.96 -5.86
C SER A 115 -9.07 -10.06 -5.51
N ARG A 116 -9.39 -10.91 -6.48
CA ARG A 116 -10.18 -12.13 -6.29
C ARG A 116 -9.44 -13.28 -6.95
N ALA A 117 -9.20 -14.33 -6.18
CA ALA A 117 -8.64 -15.57 -6.68
C ALA A 117 -9.67 -16.70 -6.58
N GLN A 118 -9.68 -17.59 -7.56
CA GLN A 118 -10.54 -18.77 -7.60
C GLN A 118 -9.76 -19.97 -8.13
N VAL A 119 -9.90 -21.13 -7.48
CA VAL A 119 -9.33 -22.38 -7.98
C VAL A 119 -10.25 -22.97 -9.07
N GLN A 120 -9.69 -23.25 -10.24
CA GLN A 120 -10.34 -23.91 -11.39
C GLN A 120 -9.38 -24.96 -11.96
N ASP A 121 -9.79 -26.23 -12.02
CA ASP A 121 -9.01 -27.32 -12.62
C ASP A 121 -7.55 -27.40 -12.14
N ALA A 122 -7.35 -27.34 -10.82
CA ALA A 122 -6.03 -27.33 -10.16
C ALA A 122 -5.12 -26.13 -10.51
N ARG A 123 -5.68 -25.06 -11.11
CA ARG A 123 -5.01 -23.76 -11.31
C ARG A 123 -5.74 -22.67 -10.53
N VAL A 124 -5.02 -21.62 -10.19
CA VAL A 124 -5.62 -20.44 -9.53
C VAL A 124 -5.83 -19.36 -10.58
N SER A 125 -7.09 -19.03 -10.87
CA SER A 125 -7.44 -17.84 -11.67
C SER A 125 -7.46 -16.61 -10.76
N LEU A 126 -6.66 -15.62 -11.10
CA LEU A 126 -6.55 -14.35 -10.39
C LEU A 126 -7.17 -13.24 -11.24
N THR A 127 -8.08 -12.47 -10.65
CA THR A 127 -8.65 -11.25 -11.24
C THR A 127 -8.46 -10.09 -10.28
N VAL A 128 -7.83 -9.03 -10.76
CA VAL A 128 -7.58 -7.79 -10.05
C VAL A 128 -8.37 -6.68 -10.72
N THR A 129 -9.19 -5.97 -9.95
CA THR A 129 -9.96 -4.81 -10.45
C THR A 129 -9.30 -3.54 -9.95
N VAL A 130 -8.81 -2.72 -10.88
CA VAL A 130 -8.28 -1.39 -10.58
C VAL A 130 -9.45 -0.43 -10.34
N LEU A 131 -9.37 0.32 -9.24
CA LEU A 131 -10.39 1.26 -8.79
C LEU A 131 -9.84 2.69 -8.88
N ALA A 132 -10.64 3.61 -9.41
CA ALA A 132 -10.38 5.05 -9.39
C ALA A 132 -9.02 5.48 -10.01
N ASP A 133 -8.59 4.83 -11.10
CA ASP A 133 -7.40 5.23 -11.86
C ASP A 133 -7.68 6.41 -12.82
N VAL A 134 -8.15 7.53 -12.28
CA VAL A 134 -8.54 8.72 -13.05
C VAL A 134 -7.35 9.36 -13.76
N ALA A 135 -6.15 9.25 -13.16
CA ALA A 135 -4.91 9.79 -13.70
C ALA A 135 -4.21 8.85 -14.70
N GLY A 136 -4.79 7.67 -14.98
CA GLY A 136 -4.23 6.68 -15.91
C GLY A 136 -2.82 6.25 -15.52
N LEU A 137 -2.58 6.04 -14.22
CA LEU A 137 -1.28 5.69 -13.66
C LEU A 137 -0.95 4.22 -13.88
N VAL A 138 -1.92 3.32 -13.74
CA VAL A 138 -1.66 1.89 -13.85
C VAL A 138 -1.49 1.55 -15.32
N ALA A 139 -0.37 0.92 -15.67
CA ALA A 139 -0.05 0.40 -16.99
C ALA A 139 -0.15 -1.13 -17.01
N ALA A 140 0.43 -1.77 -16.00
CA ALA A 140 0.55 -3.22 -15.89
C ALA A 140 0.27 -3.71 -14.45
N GLY A 141 -0.02 -5.01 -14.33
CA GLY A 141 -0.10 -5.71 -13.06
C GLY A 141 0.78 -6.96 -13.09
N GLU A 142 1.42 -7.25 -11.98
CA GLU A 142 2.21 -8.46 -11.77
C GLU A 142 1.74 -9.15 -10.50
N VAL A 143 1.86 -10.48 -10.49
CA VAL A 143 1.67 -11.31 -9.30
C VAL A 143 3.01 -11.92 -8.92
N GLU A 144 3.37 -11.77 -7.66
CA GLU A 144 4.58 -12.34 -7.09
C GLU A 144 4.17 -13.44 -6.11
N VAL A 145 4.60 -14.66 -6.39
CA VAL A 145 4.39 -15.85 -5.56
C VAL A 145 5.73 -16.20 -4.92
N GLU A 146 5.73 -16.55 -3.64
CA GLU A 146 6.95 -16.90 -2.93
C GLU A 146 7.66 -18.08 -3.61
N GLY A 147 8.96 -17.92 -3.90
CA GLY A 147 9.78 -18.95 -4.56
C GLY A 147 9.56 -19.10 -6.07
N ALA A 148 8.76 -18.24 -6.72
CA ALA A 148 8.51 -18.27 -8.16
C ALA A 148 8.81 -16.92 -8.82
N PRO A 149 9.12 -16.90 -10.14
CA PRO A 149 9.26 -15.65 -10.87
C PRO A 149 7.94 -14.87 -10.91
N ALA A 150 8.03 -13.54 -10.91
CA ALA A 150 6.87 -12.67 -11.08
C ALA A 150 6.15 -12.98 -12.41
N GLN A 151 4.83 -13.01 -12.38
CA GLN A 151 4.01 -13.30 -13.54
C GLN A 151 3.18 -12.07 -13.92
N ALA A 152 3.23 -11.67 -15.19
CA ALA A 152 2.43 -10.56 -15.69
C ALA A 152 0.94 -10.95 -15.79
N LEU A 153 0.06 -9.99 -15.49
CA LEU A 153 -1.38 -10.09 -15.66
C LEU A 153 -1.80 -9.43 -16.98
N ALA A 154 -2.71 -10.07 -17.71
CA ALA A 154 -3.28 -9.51 -18.92
C ALA A 154 -4.29 -8.41 -18.56
N ARG A 155 -4.18 -7.25 -19.20
CA ARG A 155 -5.08 -6.10 -18.95
C ARG A 155 -6.24 -6.08 -19.92
N GLN A 156 -7.45 -5.91 -19.40
CA GLN A 156 -8.68 -5.65 -20.15
C GLN A 156 -9.46 -4.52 -19.47
N GLY A 157 -9.23 -3.29 -19.93
CA GLY A 157 -9.79 -2.08 -19.30
C GLY A 157 -9.28 -1.89 -17.88
N ALA A 158 -10.20 -1.87 -16.91
CA ALA A 158 -9.90 -1.77 -15.48
C ALA A 158 -9.59 -3.12 -14.81
N GLN A 159 -9.70 -4.23 -15.54
CA GLN A 159 -9.42 -5.57 -15.01
C GLN A 159 -8.05 -6.06 -15.47
N LEU A 160 -7.36 -6.73 -14.58
CA LEU A 160 -6.11 -7.45 -14.81
C LEU A 160 -6.35 -8.91 -14.44
N SER A 161 -6.06 -9.85 -15.33
CA SER A 161 -6.34 -11.28 -15.09
C SER A 161 -5.17 -12.17 -15.48
N GLY A 162 -5.03 -13.30 -14.79
CA GLY A 162 -3.97 -14.27 -15.05
C GLY A 162 -4.20 -15.60 -14.35
N LEU A 163 -3.50 -16.63 -14.82
CA LEU A 163 -3.52 -17.97 -14.23
C LEU A 163 -2.22 -18.20 -13.45
N LEU A 164 -2.30 -18.37 -12.14
CA LEU A 164 -1.14 -18.63 -11.29
C LEU A 164 -0.71 -20.10 -11.40
N ARG A 165 0.61 -20.30 -11.38
CA ARG A 165 1.26 -21.62 -11.42
C ARG A 165 1.64 -22.09 -10.02
N CYS A 166 0.66 -22.18 -9.13
CA CYS A 166 0.85 -22.64 -7.75
C CYS A 166 -0.28 -23.57 -7.31
N GLN A 167 0.01 -24.44 -6.34
CA GLN A 167 -1.00 -25.27 -5.68
C GLN A 167 -1.46 -24.58 -4.39
N ALA A 168 -2.72 -24.80 -4.00
CA ALA A 168 -3.25 -24.25 -2.76
C ALA A 168 -2.63 -24.96 -1.53
N PRO A 169 -2.32 -24.24 -0.42
CA PRO A 169 -2.43 -22.79 -0.28
C PRO A 169 -1.36 -22.04 -1.09
N CYS A 170 -1.76 -21.00 -1.81
CA CYS A 170 -0.87 -20.20 -2.65
C CYS A 170 -0.71 -18.77 -2.12
N PRO A 171 0.30 -18.50 -1.28
CA PRO A 171 0.61 -17.15 -0.82
C PRO A 171 1.15 -16.32 -1.98
N HIS A 172 0.50 -15.21 -2.26
CA HIS A 172 0.88 -14.31 -3.34
C HIS A 172 0.63 -12.85 -2.96
N ARG A 173 1.27 -11.94 -3.70
CA ARG A 173 0.98 -10.50 -3.67
C ARG A 173 0.81 -9.97 -5.08
N VAL A 174 0.01 -8.94 -5.22
CA VAL A 174 -0.21 -8.26 -6.51
C VAL A 174 0.48 -6.90 -6.47
N VAL A 175 1.22 -6.58 -7.52
CA VAL A 175 1.91 -5.30 -7.68
C VAL A 175 1.36 -4.62 -8.92
N LEU A 176 0.85 -3.40 -8.78
CA LEU A 176 0.47 -2.55 -9.91
C LEU A 176 1.64 -1.65 -10.29
N ARG A 177 1.88 -1.51 -11.59
CA ARG A 177 3.00 -0.74 -12.14
C ARG A 177 2.56 0.34 -13.12
N ASP A 178 3.33 1.41 -13.21
CA ASP A 178 3.18 2.44 -14.25
C ASP A 178 3.89 2.07 -15.56
N ASP A 179 3.81 2.96 -16.55
CA ASP A 179 4.41 2.77 -17.89
C ASP A 179 5.94 2.69 -17.85
N PHE A 180 6.58 3.15 -16.77
CA PHE A 180 8.02 3.06 -16.59
C PHE A 180 8.43 1.79 -15.85
N GLY A 181 7.49 1.07 -15.22
CA GLY A 181 7.73 -0.10 -14.40
C GLY A 181 7.81 0.19 -12.90
N ASN A 182 7.59 1.42 -12.44
CA ASN A 182 7.59 1.73 -11.01
C ASN A 182 6.42 1.06 -10.30
N ARG A 183 6.59 0.74 -9.02
CA ARG A 183 5.54 0.12 -8.19
C ARG A 183 4.61 1.21 -7.65
N LEU A 184 3.32 1.13 -7.98
CA LEU A 184 2.32 2.11 -7.57
C LEU A 184 1.55 1.68 -6.33
N LEU A 185 1.10 0.42 -6.31
CA LEU A 185 0.25 -0.15 -5.28
C LEU A 185 0.57 -1.63 -5.13
N GLU A 186 0.61 -2.10 -3.88
CA GLU A 186 0.79 -3.51 -3.54
C GLU A 186 -0.46 -4.02 -2.79
N ILE A 187 -0.99 -5.16 -3.21
CA ILE A 187 -2.11 -5.85 -2.55
C ILE A 187 -1.56 -7.13 -1.92
N GLY A 188 -1.64 -7.20 -0.58
CA GLY A 188 -0.92 -8.18 0.22
C GLY A 188 0.51 -7.75 0.51
N THR A 189 1.15 -8.39 1.48
CA THR A 189 2.55 -8.15 1.85
C THR A 189 3.27 -9.47 2.08
N ALA A 190 4.60 -9.46 2.23
CA ALA A 190 5.32 -10.68 2.61
C ALA A 190 4.88 -11.21 3.99
N ALA A 191 4.52 -10.32 4.93
CA ALA A 191 4.06 -10.69 6.27
C ALA A 191 2.56 -11.07 6.32
N ALA A 192 1.78 -10.59 5.36
CA ALA A 192 0.35 -10.87 5.22
C ALA A 192 0.02 -11.07 3.73
N PRO A 193 0.41 -12.23 3.16
CA PRO A 193 0.15 -12.51 1.76
C PRO A 193 -1.34 -12.75 1.52
N LEU A 194 -1.78 -12.55 0.27
CA LEU A 194 -3.08 -13.02 -0.16
C LEU A 194 -3.03 -14.55 -0.22
N LEU A 195 -3.96 -15.21 0.46
CA LEU A 195 -4.10 -16.65 0.45
C LEU A 195 -5.25 -17.05 -0.46
N VAL A 196 -4.98 -18.06 -1.28
CA VAL A 196 -6.04 -18.78 -1.99
C VAL A 196 -6.22 -20.08 -1.25
N ASP A 197 -7.26 -20.12 -0.43
CA ASP A 197 -7.67 -21.36 0.20
C ASP A 197 -8.08 -22.35 -0.90
N GLY A 198 -7.64 -23.59 -0.76
CA GLY A 198 -8.10 -24.66 -1.64
C GLY A 198 -9.62 -24.72 -1.61
N VAL A 199 -10.23 -25.24 -2.68
CA VAL A 199 -11.65 -25.60 -2.63
C VAL A 199 -11.79 -26.51 -1.41
N ALA A 200 -12.52 -26.06 -0.39
CA ALA A 200 -12.83 -26.89 0.77
C ALA A 200 -13.36 -28.21 0.18
N PRO A 201 -12.75 -29.37 0.51
CA PRO A 201 -13.15 -30.63 -0.09
C PRO A 201 -14.66 -30.72 0.01
N ALA A 202 -15.34 -30.97 -1.13
CA ALA A 202 -16.80 -31.03 -1.18
C ALA A 202 -17.24 -31.79 0.06
N PRO A 203 -18.15 -31.22 0.88
CA PRO A 203 -18.49 -31.82 2.17
C PRO A 203 -18.76 -33.27 1.87
N VAL A 204 -17.91 -34.15 2.42
CA VAL A 204 -18.13 -35.58 2.28
C VAL A 204 -19.54 -35.73 2.81
N VAL A 205 -20.49 -36.07 1.93
CA VAL A 205 -21.88 -36.21 2.33
C VAL A 205 -21.83 -37.32 3.34
N SER A 206 -21.77 -36.93 4.62
CA SER A 206 -21.82 -37.85 5.73
C SER A 206 -23.06 -38.67 5.45
N ALA A 207 -22.89 -39.99 5.35
CA ALA A 207 -24.02 -40.90 5.25
C ALA A 207 -25.08 -40.43 6.26
N PRO A 208 -26.38 -40.39 5.87
CA PRO A 208 -27.43 -39.81 6.70
C PRO A 208 -27.23 -40.27 8.15
N PRO A 209 -27.11 -39.32 9.10
CA PRO A 209 -26.81 -39.68 10.48
C PRO A 209 -27.85 -40.72 10.91
N ALA A 210 -27.36 -41.85 11.43
CA ALA A 210 -28.24 -42.80 12.11
C ALA A 210 -29.08 -42.00 13.11
N ALA A 211 -30.41 -42.20 13.07
CA ALA A 211 -31.38 -41.42 13.82
C ALA A 211 -30.88 -41.14 15.24
N VAL A 212 -30.59 -39.86 15.51
CA VAL A 212 -30.12 -39.41 16.81
C VAL A 212 -31.31 -39.41 17.75
N ASP A 213 -31.23 -40.18 18.82
CA ASP A 213 -32.24 -40.23 19.89
C ASP A 213 -32.28 -38.84 20.59
N GLU A 214 -33.40 -38.12 20.42
CA GLU A 214 -33.64 -36.73 20.89
C GLU A 214 -33.64 -36.57 22.42
N ARG A 215 -33.36 -37.62 23.19
CA ARG A 215 -33.53 -37.65 24.65
C ARG A 215 -32.36 -37.12 25.48
N ALA A 216 -31.29 -36.60 24.86
CA ALA A 216 -30.10 -36.09 25.56
C ALA A 216 -29.76 -34.63 25.20
N LEU A 217 -30.73 -33.73 25.29
CA LEU A 217 -30.49 -32.28 25.30
C LEU A 217 -30.54 -31.77 26.74
N GLU A 218 -29.42 -31.88 27.45
CA GLU A 218 -29.21 -31.08 28.67
C GLU A 218 -29.12 -29.58 28.28
N PRO A 219 -29.74 -28.68 29.05
CA PRO A 219 -29.66 -27.26 28.77
C PRO A 219 -28.21 -26.78 28.90
N ALA A 220 -27.66 -26.26 27.81
CA ALA A 220 -26.36 -25.63 27.80
C ALA A 220 -26.31 -24.57 28.91
N GLY A 221 -25.39 -24.75 29.85
CA GLY A 221 -25.19 -23.84 30.96
C GLY A 221 -24.98 -22.38 30.49
N PRO A 222 -25.20 -21.40 31.38
CA PRO A 222 -25.12 -19.99 31.03
C PRO A 222 -23.77 -19.67 30.38
N SER A 223 -23.83 -19.05 29.19
CA SER A 223 -22.66 -18.71 28.39
C SER A 223 -21.65 -17.93 29.22
N PHE A 224 -20.36 -18.20 29.01
CA PHE A 224 -19.26 -17.55 29.73
C PHE A 224 -19.34 -16.01 29.70
N PHE A 225 -19.87 -15.45 28.60
CA PHE A 225 -20.07 -14.01 28.41
C PHE A 225 -21.16 -13.38 29.29
N ALA A 226 -22.06 -14.18 29.86
CA ALA A 226 -23.07 -13.72 30.81
C ALA A 226 -22.55 -13.58 32.25
N ARG A 227 -21.29 -13.98 32.52
CA ARG A 227 -20.68 -13.84 33.85
C ARG A 227 -20.07 -12.44 34.00
N PRO A 228 -20.44 -11.63 35.02
CA PRO A 228 -19.97 -10.25 35.18
C PRO A 228 -18.50 -10.13 35.63
N LEU A 229 -17.94 -11.20 36.18
CA LEU A 229 -16.60 -11.23 36.79
C LEU A 229 -15.43 -10.85 35.86
N PRO A 230 -15.31 -11.38 34.62
CA PRO A 230 -14.22 -10.98 33.72
C PRO A 230 -14.26 -9.48 33.35
N TRP A 231 -15.44 -8.87 33.26
CA TRP A 231 -15.59 -7.45 32.93
C TRP A 231 -15.17 -6.53 34.08
N ALA A 232 -15.45 -6.93 35.33
CA ALA A 232 -15.01 -6.19 36.51
C ALA A 232 -13.48 -6.12 36.62
N VAL A 233 -12.78 -7.22 36.28
CA VAL A 233 -11.30 -7.25 36.28
C VAL A 233 -10.71 -6.34 35.21
N ALA A 234 -11.27 -6.36 34.00
CA ALA A 234 -10.82 -5.49 32.92
C ALA A 234 -10.99 -3.99 33.27
N ALA A 235 -12.14 -3.60 33.83
CA ALA A 235 -12.41 -2.22 34.23
C ALA A 235 -11.43 -1.70 35.30
N GLY A 236 -11.06 -2.54 36.28
CA GLY A 236 -10.09 -2.20 37.32
C GLY A 236 -8.68 -1.94 36.76
N ALA A 237 -8.24 -2.73 35.79
CA ALA A 237 -6.92 -2.56 35.16
C ALA A 237 -6.81 -1.23 34.40
N PHE A 238 -7.86 -0.82 33.68
CA PHE A 238 -7.87 0.47 32.97
C PHE A 238 -7.82 1.68 33.92
N ALA A 239 -8.53 1.63 35.05
CA ALA A 239 -8.50 2.72 36.04
C ALA A 239 -7.12 2.92 36.67
N ALA A 240 -6.39 1.84 36.94
CA ALA A 240 -5.03 1.91 37.49
C ALA A 240 -4.05 2.58 36.51
N VAL A 241 -4.12 2.23 35.23
CA VAL A 241 -3.24 2.81 34.19
C VAL A 241 -3.54 4.30 33.98
N ALA A 242 -4.82 4.70 33.97
CA ALA A 242 -5.20 6.11 33.83
C ALA A 242 -4.67 6.97 34.98
N THR A 243 -4.71 6.44 36.21
CA THR A 243 -4.19 7.15 37.40
C THR A 243 -2.68 7.36 37.31
N VAL A 244 -1.91 6.36 36.87
CA VAL A 244 -0.45 6.47 36.68
C VAL A 244 -0.12 7.51 35.60
N PHE A 245 -0.87 7.51 34.50
CA PHE A 245 -0.67 8.49 33.43
C PHE A 245 -0.95 9.92 33.91
N ALA A 246 -2.06 10.14 34.62
CA ALA A 246 -2.44 11.43 35.17
C ALA A 246 -1.39 12.00 36.14
N VAL A 247 -0.86 11.16 37.05
CA VAL A 247 0.20 11.55 38.00
C VAL A 247 1.47 11.94 37.24
N ARG A 248 1.87 11.17 36.23
CA ARG A 248 3.08 11.45 35.45
C ARG A 248 2.96 12.76 34.67
N THR A 249 1.82 13.00 34.03
CA THR A 249 1.57 14.27 33.32
C THR A 249 1.54 15.48 34.26
N ALA A 250 1.09 15.31 35.51
CA ALA A 250 1.11 16.37 36.50
C ALA A 250 2.54 16.69 37.00
N GLN A 251 3.41 15.67 37.11
CA GLN A 251 4.82 15.86 37.45
C GLN A 251 5.59 16.58 36.35
N ASP A 252 5.41 16.18 35.09
CA ASP A 252 6.06 16.80 33.93
C ASP A 252 5.66 18.29 33.78
N ALA A 253 4.44 18.66 34.17
CA ALA A 253 3.95 20.04 34.14
C ALA A 253 4.54 20.94 35.24
N GLN A 254 5.09 20.38 36.32
CA GLN A 254 5.66 21.13 37.45
C GLN A 254 7.16 21.39 37.31
N GLY A 255 7.82 20.90 36.24
CA GLY A 255 9.21 21.22 35.94
C GLY A 255 10.23 20.77 37.00
N LEU A 256 9.97 19.64 37.65
CA LEU A 256 10.92 18.94 38.51
C LEU A 256 11.74 17.90 37.72
#